data_AF-A0AAD0GG72-F1
#
_entry.id   AF-A0AAD0GG72-F1
#
_cell.length_a   1.000
_cell.length_b   1.000
_cell.length_c   1.000
_cell.angle_alpha   90.00
_cell.angle_beta   90.00
_cell.angle_gamma   90.00
#
_symmetry.space_group_name_H-M   'P 1'
#
loop_
_entity.id
_entity.type
_entity.pdbx_description
1 polymer ?
#
loop_
_entity_poly.entity_id
_entity_poly.type
_entity_poly.pdbx_seq_one_letter_code
_entity_poly.pdbx_strand_id
1 'polypeptide(L)' 'MAKQARLQGLVVGSNRMRQDVVRAQNQTGISPAISDRFEGLASVSEAFSLLAGGKHFGKITVEW' A
#
# COMPACT_ATOMS: atom_id res chain seq x y z
N MET A 1 37.47 -11.25 -6.84
CA MET A 1 36.34 -11.95 -6.21
C MET A 1 35.05 -11.23 -6.61
N ALA A 2 34.11 -11.88 -7.30
CA ALA A 2 32.82 -11.28 -7.68
C ALA A 2 31.79 -11.44 -6.55
N LYS A 3 30.89 -10.46 -6.39
CA LYS A 3 29.89 -10.44 -5.31
C LYS A 3 28.83 -11.52 -5.55
N GLN A 4 28.63 -12.43 -4.60
CA GLN A 4 27.55 -13.43 -4.64
C GLN A 4 26.21 -12.79 -4.26
N ALA A 5 25.55 -12.15 -5.22
CA ALA A 5 24.23 -11.54 -5.02
C ALA A 5 23.10 -12.55 -5.35
N ARG A 6 22.00 -12.50 -4.60
CA ARG A 6 20.75 -13.22 -4.88
C ARG A 6 19.69 -12.24 -5.38
N LEU A 7 19.10 -12.51 -6.54
CA LEU A 7 17.95 -11.78 -7.07
C LEU A 7 16.68 -12.65 -6.92
N GLN A 8 15.62 -12.09 -6.36
CA GLN A 8 14.34 -12.78 -6.19
C GLN A 8 13.19 -11.84 -6.55
N GLY A 9 12.30 -12.30 -7.44
CA GLY A 9 11.02 -11.65 -7.69
C GLY A 9 10.07 -11.87 -6.51
N LEU A 10 9.37 -10.82 -6.10
CA LEU A 10 8.40 -10.85 -5.00
C LEU A 10 7.05 -10.39 -5.53
N VAL A 11 6.02 -11.18 -5.25
CA VAL A 11 4.61 -10.81 -5.40
C VAL A 11 3.99 -10.74 -3.99
N VAL A 12 2.68 -10.61 -3.89
CA VAL A 12 1.97 -10.57 -2.61
C VAL A 12 2.36 -11.73 -1.67
N GLY A 13 2.28 -11.49 -0.36
CA GLY A 13 2.58 -12.49 0.66
C GLY A 13 1.45 -13.50 0.89
N SER A 14 1.76 -14.59 1.59
CA SER A 14 0.75 -15.56 2.03
C SER A 14 -0.22 -14.95 3.05
N ASN A 15 -1.38 -15.61 3.28
CA ASN A 15 -2.31 -15.20 4.34
C ASN A 15 -1.61 -15.12 5.72
N ARG A 16 -0.68 -16.04 6.00
CA ARG A 16 0.10 -16.04 7.25
C ARG A 16 0.95 -14.77 7.36
N MET A 17 1.64 -14.38 6.28
CA MET A 17 2.45 -13.15 6.24
C MET A 17 1.60 -11.90 6.41
N ARG A 18 0.42 -11.84 5.76
CA ARG A 18 -0.51 -10.71 5.93
C ARG A 18 -0.93 -10.54 7.40
N GLN A 19 -1.22 -11.64 8.10
CA GLN A 19 -1.56 -11.61 9.52
C GLN A 19 -0.39 -11.15 10.40
N ASP A 20 0.86 -11.52 10.06
CA ASP A 20 2.05 -11.02 10.75
C ASP A 20 2.19 -9.50 10.61
N VAL A 21 1.98 -8.96 9.41
CA VAL A 21 2.02 -7.51 9.16
C VAL A 21 0.98 -6.78 10.03
N VAL A 22 -0.27 -7.26 10.03
CA VAL A 22 -1.33 -6.65 10.86
C VAL A 22 -0.97 -6.68 12.35
N ARG A 23 -0.43 -7.80 12.86
CA ARG A 23 0.00 -7.87 14.27
C ARG A 23 1.15 -6.92 14.57
N ALA A 24 2.14 -6.83 13.69
CA ALA A 24 3.26 -5.92 13.87
C ALA A 24 2.79 -4.45 13.87
N GLN A 25 1.87 -4.08 12.96
CA GLN A 25 1.27 -2.75 12.92
C GLN A 25 0.57 -2.40 14.25
N ASN A 26 -0.25 -3.30 14.77
CA ASN A 26 -0.95 -3.11 16.04
C ASN A 26 -0.01 -2.94 17.24
N GLN A 27 1.16 -3.57 17.23
CA GLN A 27 2.14 -3.49 18.32
C GLN A 27 3.07 -2.28 18.23
N THR A 28 3.37 -1.83 17.01
CA THR A 28 4.37 -0.78 16.75
C THR A 28 3.76 0.59 16.47
N GLY A 29 2.46 0.65 16.16
CA GLY A 29 1.79 1.85 15.67
C GLY A 29 2.12 2.20 14.21
N ILE A 30 2.92 1.38 13.51
CA ILE A 30 3.20 1.58 12.09
C ILE A 30 1.89 1.49 11.32
N SER A 31 1.57 2.54 10.57
CA SER A 31 0.36 2.63 9.76
C SER A 31 0.72 3.04 8.33
N PRO A 32 -0.10 2.67 7.32
CA PRO A 32 0.07 3.20 5.97
C PRO A 32 -0.02 4.73 5.99
N ALA A 33 0.90 5.40 5.29
CA ALA A 33 0.75 6.82 5.01
C ALA A 33 -0.38 7.00 3.99
N ILE A 34 -1.51 7.57 4.43
CA ILE A 34 -2.64 7.93 3.56
C ILE A 34 -2.47 9.39 3.19
N SER A 35 -2.28 9.69 1.91
CA SER A 35 -2.09 11.07 1.44
C SER A 35 -3.39 11.72 0.98
N ASP A 36 -4.30 10.92 0.40
CA ASP A 36 -5.50 11.42 -0.25
C ASP A 36 -6.72 10.58 0.14
N ARG A 37 -7.80 11.25 0.51
CA ARG A 37 -9.05 10.64 0.94
C ARG A 37 -10.18 11.21 0.11
N PHE A 38 -10.99 10.32 -0.44
CA PHE A 38 -12.18 10.67 -1.18
C PHE A 38 -13.42 10.11 -0.48
N GLU A 39 -14.52 10.86 -0.53
CA GLU A 39 -15.78 10.48 0.10
C GLU A 39 -16.81 10.04 -0.94
N GLY A 40 -17.48 8.93 -0.65
CA GLY A 40 -18.56 8.39 -1.46
C GLY A 40 -18.07 7.70 -2.75
N LEU A 41 -18.78 6.65 -3.15
CA LEU A 41 -18.41 5.86 -4.33
C LEU A 41 -18.41 6.68 -5.65
N ALA A 42 -19.10 7.83 -5.69
CA ALA A 42 -19.08 8.73 -6.85
C ALA A 42 -17.68 9.31 -7.14
N SER A 43 -16.81 9.39 -6.14
CA SER A 43 -15.46 9.95 -6.24
C SER A 43 -14.41 8.99 -6.81
N VAL A 44 -14.76 7.71 -7.03
CA VAL A 44 -13.81 6.66 -7.46
C VAL A 44 -13.10 7.02 -8.76
N SER A 45 -13.81 7.64 -9.72
CA SER A 45 -13.21 8.07 -11.00
C SER A 45 -12.11 9.11 -10.80
N GLU A 46 -12.32 10.05 -9.89
CA GLU A 46 -11.34 11.08 -9.53
C GLU A 46 -10.14 10.46 -8.81
N ALA A 47 -10.39 9.56 -7.85
CA ALA A 47 -9.35 8.82 -7.15
C ALA A 47 -8.44 8.02 -8.11
N PHE A 48 -9.01 7.36 -9.11
CA PHE A 48 -8.23 6.66 -10.14
C PHE A 48 -7.46 7.61 -11.05
N SER A 49 -8.01 8.78 -11.36
CA SER A 49 -7.30 9.80 -12.15
C SER A 49 -6.07 10.31 -11.40
N LEU A 50 -6.17 10.52 -10.08
CA LEU A 50 -5.04 10.87 -9.21
C LEU A 50 -4.00 9.75 -9.13
N LEU A 51 -4.44 8.49 -9.01
CA LEU A 51 -3.57 7.32 -9.02
C LEU A 51 -2.76 7.23 -10.31
N ALA A 52 -3.44 7.32 -11.46
CA ALA A 52 -2.82 7.23 -12.78
C ALA A 52 -1.85 8.39 -13.05
N GLY A 53 -2.13 9.57 -12.51
CA GLY A 53 -1.25 10.73 -12.61
C GLY A 53 0.03 10.65 -11.76
N GLY A 54 0.14 9.69 -10.84
CA GLY A 54 1.33 9.51 -10.00
C GLY A 54 1.62 10.69 -9.04
N LYS A 55 0.61 11.52 -8.76
CA LYS A 55 0.77 12.76 -7.95
C LYS A 55 0.58 12.56 -6.44
N HIS A 56 0.33 11.33 -6.00
CA HIS A 56 0.11 10.98 -4.60
C HIS A 56 1.41 10.51 -3.95
N PHE A 57 1.68 10.92 -2.72
CA PHE A 57 2.83 10.45 -1.94
C PHE A 57 2.58 9.07 -1.32
N GLY A 58 1.36 8.85 -0.82
CA GLY A 58 0.99 7.69 -0.01
C GLY A 58 -0.12 6.86 -0.65
N LYS A 59 -0.95 6.25 0.18
CA LYS A 59 -2.14 5.53 -0.25
C LYS A 59 -3.30 6.50 -0.48
N ILE A 60 -4.07 6.23 -1.52
CA ILE A 60 -5.36 6.86 -1.80
C ILE A 60 -6.46 5.97 -1.20
N THR A 61 -7.42 6.56 -0.49
CA THR A 61 -8.59 5.84 0.06
C THR A 61 -9.89 6.44 -0.45
N VAL A 62 -10.90 5.59 -0.64
CA VAL A 62 -12.27 5.99 -0.94
C VAL A 62 -13.19 5.40 0.13
N GLU A 63 -13.98 6.25 0.78
CA GLU A 63 -14.95 5.86 1.80
C GLU A 63 -16.32 5.61 1.16
N TRP A 64 -17.10 4.66 1.71
CA TRP A 64 -18.40 4.23 1.20
C TRP A 64 -19.49 4.24 2.27
#